data_AF-A0AA41FBW7-F1
#
_entry.id   AF-A0AA41FBW7-F1
#
_cell.length_a   1.000
_cell.length_b   1.000
_cell.length_c   1.000
_cell.angle_alpha   90.00
_cell.angle_beta   90.00
_cell.angle_gamma   90.00
#
_symmetry.space_group_name_H-M   'P 1'
#
loop_
_entity.id
_entity.type
_entity.pdbx_description
1 polymer ?
#
loop_
_entity_poly.entity_id
_entity_poly.type
_entity_poly.pdbx_seq_one_letter_code
_entity_poly.pdbx_strand_id
1 'polypeptide(L)'
;MGKRDELNELIYEYYESRILFGIYKYGEQLKSVPQICTLFRVARNTVQIAFSRLEENGYIKTEKRKVARVVYQGSEELFRENVVTYFALRREGIQDVQFNGNLVFSSIWEKGIQNLKQDLQKNPGGTKTAGQAASEPIRLYVDVLNTFHNELLLSLFWQNMRYISYFYPPRNDRKANYVVEDLLSAENANRLKEETDAYYYNIYLGIMEFIDLNRETYHLEHETQIPFIWTIYRKRPQVRYTLASTIIREILWDVYPVGSYLPSLPKMAERYHVSLITVRRTLDVLNSLGVTRTYMGIGTKVCLESVDIDIMGRPEIRENLRLHGEAMQILALTVRNVTHYTLESVKRERRKELLQTIRMLHDKNNSILCIDVLLNFISSECPSASLREIYGKLRELVAWGYIFSAVLMAAGQMEANSDDLICRMEDALQTDNSEVFAGLWQLFVEERLNSFYKKFPLWNAQGDRFSP
;
A
#
# COMPACT_ATOMS: atom_id res chain seq x y z
N MET A 1 0.84 13.28 -11.75
CA MET A 1 1.96 13.14 -10.79
C MET A 1 2.41 11.69 -10.79
N GLY A 2 3.66 11.41 -11.13
CA GLY A 2 4.15 10.06 -11.45
C GLY A 2 5.10 9.48 -10.40
N LYS A 3 5.56 8.24 -10.59
CA LYS A 3 6.58 7.52 -9.77
C LYS A 3 7.82 8.35 -9.38
N ARG A 4 8.15 9.39 -10.16
CA ARG A 4 9.26 10.32 -9.87
C ARG A 4 8.96 11.28 -8.72
N ASP A 5 7.70 11.55 -8.43
CA ASP A 5 7.28 12.49 -7.38
C ASP A 5 7.39 11.81 -6.01
N GLU A 6 6.92 10.56 -5.84
CA GLU A 6 6.98 9.84 -4.56
C GLU A 6 8.40 9.61 -4.03
N LEU A 7 9.29 9.07 -4.88
CA LEU A 7 10.66 8.76 -4.48
C LEU A 7 11.50 10.03 -4.29
N ASN A 8 11.09 11.13 -4.92
CA ASN A 8 11.65 12.46 -4.66
C ASN A 8 11.19 12.98 -3.31
N GLU A 9 9.88 12.95 -3.01
CA GLU A 9 9.35 13.32 -1.69
C GLU A 9 10.03 12.55 -0.58
N LEU A 10 10.23 11.24 -0.76
CA LEU A 10 10.94 10.41 0.22
C LEU A 10 12.35 10.93 0.52
N ILE A 11 13.13 11.27 -0.52
CA ILE A 11 14.52 11.75 -0.35
C ILE A 11 14.52 13.16 0.23
N TYR A 12 13.61 14.01 -0.21
CA TYR A 12 13.43 15.36 0.28
C TYR A 12 13.13 15.36 1.79
N GLU A 13 12.06 14.66 2.22
CA GLU A 13 11.63 14.60 3.61
C GLU A 13 12.67 13.92 4.51
N TYR A 14 13.39 12.91 3.99
CA TYR A 14 14.48 12.23 4.69
C TYR A 14 15.61 13.20 5.08
N TYR A 15 16.06 14.03 4.14
CA TYR A 15 17.13 14.99 4.39
C TYR A 15 16.63 16.21 5.15
N GLU A 16 15.44 16.71 4.84
CA GLU A 16 14.79 17.83 5.54
C GLU A 16 14.67 17.53 7.04
N SER A 17 14.07 16.40 7.40
CA SER A 17 13.91 15.98 8.80
C SER A 17 15.26 15.91 9.52
N ARG A 18 16.28 15.28 8.92
CA ARG A 18 17.61 15.16 9.54
C ARG A 18 18.33 16.50 9.70
N ILE A 19 18.06 17.47 8.83
CA ILE A 19 18.61 18.83 8.95
C ILE A 19 17.86 19.59 10.05
N LEU A 20 16.53 19.54 10.06
CA LEU A 20 15.68 20.21 11.05
C LEU A 20 15.83 19.66 12.47
N PHE A 21 16.25 18.40 12.61
CA PHE A 21 16.52 17.76 13.91
C PHE A 21 17.98 17.91 14.36
N GLY A 22 18.82 18.63 13.59
CA GLY A 22 20.23 18.86 13.96
C GLY A 22 21.16 17.66 13.77
N ILE A 23 20.71 16.59 13.09
CA ILE A 23 21.55 15.42 12.75
C ILE A 23 22.61 15.80 11.72
N TYR A 24 22.26 16.68 10.78
CA TYR A 24 23.22 17.37 9.92
C TYR A 24 23.39 18.83 10.36
N LYS A 25 24.61 19.21 10.71
CA LYS A 25 24.94 20.57 11.15
C LYS A 25 25.44 21.43 9.99
N TYR A 26 25.43 22.75 10.19
CA TYR A 26 25.92 23.73 9.21
C TYR A 26 27.33 23.37 8.70
N GLY A 27 27.51 23.43 7.38
CA GLY A 27 28.78 23.16 6.70
C GLY A 27 29.06 21.67 6.41
N GLU A 28 28.31 20.75 7.02
CA GLU A 28 28.45 19.33 6.79
C GLU A 28 28.03 18.91 5.39
N GLN A 29 28.65 17.84 4.88
CA GLN A 29 28.34 17.28 3.57
C GLN A 29 27.26 16.20 3.67
N LEU A 30 26.29 16.24 2.76
CA LEU A 30 25.36 15.14 2.56
C LEU A 30 26.03 13.95 1.85
N LYS A 31 25.32 12.83 1.67
CA LYS A 31 25.81 11.75 0.81
C LYS A 31 25.88 12.21 -0.64
N SER A 32 26.82 11.66 -1.41
CA SER A 32 26.90 11.95 -2.84
C SER A 32 25.70 11.40 -3.60
N VAL A 33 25.33 12.01 -4.73
CA VAL A 33 24.22 11.54 -5.57
C VAL A 33 24.31 10.05 -5.91
N PRO A 34 25.48 9.47 -6.29
CA PRO A 34 25.60 8.03 -6.51
C PRO A 34 25.29 7.20 -5.26
N GLN A 35 25.74 7.62 -4.08
CA GLN A 35 25.44 6.91 -2.82
C GLN A 35 23.95 6.94 -2.49
N ILE A 36 23.26 8.06 -2.76
CA ILE A 36 21.81 8.18 -2.56
C ILE A 36 21.05 7.32 -3.56
N CYS A 37 21.48 7.30 -4.84
CA CYS A 37 20.90 6.42 -5.85
C CYS A 37 20.98 4.95 -5.43
N THR A 38 22.14 4.52 -4.91
CA THR A 38 22.31 3.16 -4.38
C THR A 38 21.45 2.88 -3.16
N LEU A 39 21.36 3.85 -2.24
CA LEU A 39 20.62 3.70 -0.98
C LEU A 39 19.12 3.56 -1.19
N PHE A 40 18.52 4.46 -1.99
CA PHE A 40 17.08 4.49 -2.23
C PHE A 40 16.65 3.73 -3.49
N ARG A 41 17.59 3.17 -4.25
CA ARG A 41 17.37 2.53 -5.56
C ARG A 41 16.63 3.43 -6.56
N VAL A 42 17.04 4.69 -6.62
CA VAL A 42 16.42 5.70 -7.49
C VAL A 42 17.34 6.12 -8.63
N ALA A 43 16.74 6.67 -9.69
CA ALA A 43 17.47 7.31 -10.76
C ALA A 43 18.08 8.64 -10.29
N ARG A 44 19.20 9.03 -10.91
CA ARG A 44 19.92 10.29 -10.64
C ARG A 44 19.01 11.51 -10.66
N ASN A 45 18.08 11.58 -11.62
CA ASN A 45 17.16 12.70 -11.76
C ASN A 45 16.25 12.85 -10.54
N THR A 46 15.80 11.76 -9.91
CA THR A 46 14.96 11.80 -8.71
C THR A 46 15.71 12.46 -7.54
N VAL A 47 16.97 12.09 -7.33
CA VAL A 47 17.84 12.71 -6.32
C VAL A 47 18.05 14.20 -6.61
N GLN A 48 18.28 14.54 -7.88
CA GLN A 48 18.50 15.93 -8.29
C GLN A 48 17.28 16.81 -8.00
N ILE A 49 16.06 16.35 -8.30
CA ILE A 49 14.86 17.14 -8.03
C ILE A 49 14.67 17.32 -6.51
N ALA A 50 14.92 16.29 -5.70
CA ALA A 50 14.88 16.41 -4.24
C ALA A 50 15.91 17.43 -3.72
N PHE A 51 17.14 17.40 -4.26
CA PHE A 51 18.20 18.35 -3.90
C PHE A 51 17.89 19.78 -4.34
N SER A 52 17.31 19.97 -5.53
CA SER A 52 16.85 21.29 -5.98
C SER A 52 15.83 21.87 -5.01
N ARG A 53 14.85 21.08 -4.55
CA ARG A 53 13.87 21.52 -3.55
C ARG A 53 14.49 21.84 -2.19
N LEU A 54 15.43 21.03 -1.72
CA LEU A 54 16.16 21.31 -0.48
C LEU A 54 16.97 22.60 -0.56
N GLU A 55 17.54 22.91 -1.73
CA GLU A 55 18.27 24.16 -1.97
C GLU A 55 17.34 25.36 -2.09
N GLU A 56 16.22 25.23 -2.81
CA GLU A 56 15.17 26.25 -2.92
C GLU A 56 14.60 26.64 -1.54
N ASN A 57 14.43 25.66 -0.65
CA ASN A 57 13.95 25.88 0.72
C ASN A 57 15.07 26.27 1.71
N GLY A 58 16.30 26.47 1.23
CA GLY A 58 17.40 27.02 2.04
C GLY A 58 18.06 26.03 3.00
N TYR A 59 17.84 24.72 2.85
CA TYR A 59 18.45 23.71 3.71
C TYR A 59 19.89 23.39 3.30
N ILE A 60 20.15 23.34 2.00
CA ILE A 60 21.44 22.95 1.43
C ILE A 60 21.91 23.91 0.35
N LYS A 61 23.18 23.79 -0.02
CA LYS A 61 23.78 24.41 -1.19
C LYS A 61 24.41 23.33 -2.06
N THR A 62 24.11 23.36 -3.35
CA THR A 62 24.67 22.46 -4.35
C THR A 62 25.67 23.21 -5.24
N GLU A 63 26.79 22.57 -5.57
CA GLU A 63 27.80 23.14 -6.47
C GLU A 63 28.16 22.10 -7.55
N LYS A 64 28.41 22.55 -8.78
CA LYS A 64 28.76 21.65 -9.88
C LYS A 64 29.95 20.76 -9.49
N ARG A 65 29.75 19.44 -9.61
CA ARG A 65 30.75 18.39 -9.31
C ARG A 65 31.22 18.31 -7.85
N LYS A 66 30.53 18.97 -6.92
CA LYS A 66 30.77 18.82 -5.48
C LYS A 66 29.58 18.17 -4.79
N VAL A 67 29.83 17.64 -3.60
CA VAL A 67 28.79 17.11 -2.72
C VAL A 67 28.03 18.28 -2.10
N ALA A 68 26.71 18.14 -1.97
CA ALA A 68 25.86 19.15 -1.35
C ALA A 68 26.26 19.38 0.11
N ARG A 69 26.16 20.64 0.56
CA ARG A 69 26.47 21.03 1.94
C ARG A 69 25.26 21.64 2.62
N VAL A 70 25.10 21.39 3.91
CA VAL A 70 24.05 22.01 4.71
C VAL A 70 24.39 23.47 4.96
N VAL A 71 23.43 24.35 4.66
CA VAL A 71 23.52 25.79 4.93
C VAL A 71 22.50 26.27 5.95
N TYR A 72 21.57 25.40 6.36
CA TYR A 72 20.65 25.64 7.47
C TYR A 72 21.41 25.88 8.78
N GLN A 73 21.02 26.92 9.52
CA GLN A 73 21.59 27.29 10.81
C GLN A 73 20.46 27.34 11.85
N GLY A 74 20.29 26.24 12.59
CA GLY A 74 19.39 26.18 13.75
C GLY A 74 20.17 26.25 15.07
N SER A 75 19.55 26.81 16.10
CA SER A 75 20.04 26.70 17.48
C SER A 75 19.70 25.30 18.06
N GLU A 76 20.40 24.87 19.10
CA GLU A 76 20.09 23.61 19.80
C GLU A 76 18.65 23.60 20.37
N GLU A 77 18.12 24.76 20.74
CA GLU A 77 16.72 24.93 21.16
C GLU A 77 15.75 24.72 19.99
N LEU A 78 16.01 25.32 18.83
CA LEU A 78 15.17 25.15 17.63
C LEU A 78 15.19 23.71 17.13
N PHE A 79 16.35 23.03 17.16
CA PHE A 79 16.43 21.61 16.83
C PHE A 79 15.57 20.77 17.79
N ARG A 80 15.63 21.07 19.10
CA ARG A 80 14.83 20.38 20.12
C ARG A 80 13.33 20.59 19.88
N GLU A 81 12.91 21.84 19.67
CA GLU A 81 11.52 22.19 19.38
C GLU A 81 11.00 21.46 18.13
N ASN A 82 11.80 21.42 17.05
CA ASN A 82 11.44 20.70 15.83
C ASN A 82 11.23 19.20 16.07
N VAL A 83 12.10 18.56 16.85
CA VAL A 83 11.97 17.12 17.19
C VAL A 83 10.71 16.90 18.01
N VAL A 84 10.51 17.65 19.10
CA VAL A 84 9.34 17.48 19.98
C VAL A 84 8.06 17.72 19.20
N THR A 85 7.97 18.81 18.44
CA THR A 85 6.79 19.15 17.64
C THR A 85 6.49 18.07 16.60
N TYR A 86 7.50 17.57 15.89
CA TYR A 86 7.28 16.54 14.88
C TYR A 86 6.73 15.23 15.47
N PHE A 87 7.32 14.75 16.58
CA PHE A 87 6.97 13.45 17.15
C PHE A 87 5.77 13.49 18.08
N ALA A 88 5.60 14.55 18.88
CA ALA A 88 4.45 14.67 19.79
C ALA A 88 3.12 14.74 19.05
N LEU A 89 3.12 15.35 17.85
CA LEU A 89 1.96 15.40 16.94
C LEU A 89 1.69 14.07 16.24
N ARG A 90 2.62 13.11 16.25
CA ARG A 90 2.48 11.79 15.59
C ARG A 90 2.53 10.63 16.59
N ARG A 91 2.54 10.92 17.89
CA ARG A 91 2.79 9.97 18.99
C ARG A 91 1.90 8.74 18.86
N GLU A 92 0.59 8.95 18.74
CA GLU A 92 -0.38 7.84 18.65
C GLU A 92 -0.19 7.01 17.38
N GLY A 93 0.01 7.64 16.22
CA GLY A 93 0.21 6.92 14.98
C GLY A 93 1.54 6.16 14.92
N ILE A 94 2.62 6.72 15.47
CA ILE A 94 3.92 6.02 15.55
C ILE A 94 3.81 4.81 16.47
N GLN A 95 3.14 4.98 17.62
CA GLN A 95 2.85 3.87 18.53
C GLN A 95 2.04 2.77 17.82
N ASP A 96 1.00 3.15 17.09
CA ASP A 96 0.16 2.21 16.34
C ASP A 96 0.96 1.45 15.27
N VAL A 97 1.75 2.14 14.45
CA VAL A 97 2.63 1.51 13.44
C VAL A 97 3.67 0.59 14.09
N GLN A 98 4.27 1.01 15.22
CA GLN A 98 5.29 0.24 15.92
C GLN A 98 4.75 -1.10 16.45
N PHE A 99 3.53 -1.10 17.01
CA PHE A 99 2.95 -2.31 17.62
C PHE A 99 2.17 -3.16 16.62
N ASN A 100 1.52 -2.56 15.64
CA ASN A 100 0.63 -3.27 14.71
C ASN A 100 1.26 -3.51 13.32
N GLY A 101 2.37 -2.83 12.97
CA GLY A 101 3.04 -2.99 11.68
C GLY A 101 3.51 -4.41 11.38
N ASN A 102 3.85 -5.20 12.41
CA ASN A 102 4.26 -6.60 12.25
C ASN A 102 3.14 -7.51 11.71
N LEU A 103 1.86 -7.15 11.91
CA LEU A 103 0.72 -7.87 11.32
C LEU A 103 0.76 -7.86 9.78
N VAL A 104 1.42 -6.84 9.20
CA VAL A 104 1.66 -6.71 7.77
C VAL A 104 3.05 -7.23 7.40
N PHE A 105 4.10 -6.70 8.02
CA PHE A 105 5.47 -6.92 7.53
C PHE A 105 6.08 -8.28 7.90
N SER A 106 5.57 -9.00 8.91
CA SER A 106 6.14 -10.31 9.29
C SER A 106 5.91 -11.37 8.21
N SER A 107 4.67 -11.53 7.75
CA SER A 107 4.34 -12.51 6.71
C SER A 107 4.98 -12.17 5.36
N ILE A 108 5.07 -10.87 5.04
CA ILE A 108 5.79 -10.37 3.87
C ILE A 108 7.29 -10.73 3.97
N TRP A 109 7.90 -10.53 5.14
CA TRP A 109 9.30 -10.89 5.37
C TRP A 109 9.53 -12.39 5.17
N GLU A 110 8.75 -13.23 5.84
CA GLU A 110 8.85 -14.69 5.76
C GLU A 110 8.73 -15.19 4.32
N LYS A 111 7.74 -14.68 3.58
CA LYS A 111 7.54 -15.06 2.19
C LYS A 111 8.65 -14.52 1.27
N GLY A 112 9.15 -13.32 1.51
CA GLY A 112 10.21 -12.73 0.70
C GLY A 112 11.54 -13.47 0.87
N ILE A 113 11.88 -13.94 2.08
CA ILE A 113 13.03 -14.81 2.31
C ILE A 113 12.88 -16.15 1.57
N GLN A 114 11.67 -16.73 1.53
CA GLN A 114 11.42 -17.93 0.73
C GLN A 114 11.65 -17.68 -0.77
N ASN A 115 11.20 -16.54 -1.30
CA ASN A 115 11.41 -16.18 -2.70
C ASN A 115 12.91 -16.03 -3.03
N LEU A 116 13.68 -15.34 -2.19
CA LEU A 116 15.14 -15.21 -2.36
C LEU A 116 15.82 -16.57 -2.48
N LYS A 117 15.45 -17.53 -1.63
CA LYS A 117 15.99 -18.90 -1.67
C LYS A 117 15.68 -19.60 -3.00
N GLN A 118 14.45 -19.45 -3.50
CA GLN A 118 14.02 -20.08 -4.74
C GLN A 118 14.71 -19.50 -5.98
N ASP A 119 14.88 -18.17 -6.03
CA ASP A 119 15.53 -17.50 -7.15
C ASP A 119 16.99 -17.95 -7.32
N LEU A 120 17.68 -18.26 -6.23
CA LEU A 120 19.06 -18.74 -6.25
C LEU A 120 19.21 -20.21 -6.62
N GLN A 121 18.26 -21.06 -6.22
CA GLN A 121 18.19 -22.44 -6.71
C GLN A 121 18.02 -22.47 -8.24
N LYS A 122 17.30 -21.49 -8.80
CA LYS A 122 17.08 -21.36 -10.25
C LYS A 122 18.25 -20.68 -10.98
N ASN A 123 18.96 -19.76 -10.33
CA ASN A 123 20.07 -19.01 -10.92
C ASN A 123 21.31 -18.97 -9.98
N PRO A 124 22.06 -20.08 -9.84
CA PRO A 124 23.21 -20.18 -8.93
C PRO A 124 24.39 -19.24 -9.28
N GLY A 125 24.38 -18.59 -10.45
CA GLY A 125 25.39 -17.61 -10.88
C GLY A 125 24.90 -16.15 -10.99
N GLY A 126 23.63 -15.87 -10.67
CA GLY A 126 22.96 -14.60 -11.00
C GLY A 126 23.24 -13.43 -10.05
N THR A 127 23.68 -13.68 -8.82
CA THR A 127 23.90 -12.64 -7.80
C THR A 127 25.39 -12.27 -7.67
N LYS A 128 26.05 -11.96 -8.81
CA LYS A 128 27.27 -11.14 -8.75
C LYS A 128 26.90 -9.67 -8.54
N THR A 129 26.41 -9.33 -7.36
CA THR A 129 26.67 -8.01 -6.77
C THR A 129 27.76 -8.17 -5.72
N ALA A 130 28.95 -8.59 -6.19
CA ALA A 130 30.18 -8.41 -5.46
C ALA A 130 30.43 -6.90 -5.29
N GLY A 131 30.59 -6.45 -4.05
CA GLY A 131 31.24 -5.17 -3.75
C GLY A 131 30.40 -4.16 -2.98
N GLN A 132 30.36 -4.32 -1.66
CA GLN A 132 30.77 -3.35 -0.61
C GLN A 132 29.93 -3.62 0.64
N ALA A 133 30.55 -4.31 1.60
CA ALA A 133 30.05 -4.50 2.96
C ALA A 133 30.02 -3.14 3.68
N ALA A 134 28.92 -2.43 3.49
CA ALA A 134 28.44 -1.34 4.32
C ALA A 134 27.01 -1.00 3.84
N SER A 135 26.02 -1.79 4.25
CA SER A 135 24.63 -1.48 3.98
C SER A 135 23.88 -1.06 5.23
N GLU A 136 23.06 -0.03 5.10
CA GLU A 136 22.12 0.34 6.16
C GLU A 136 21.11 -0.78 6.35
N PRO A 137 20.61 -1.04 7.59
CA PRO A 137 19.63 -2.10 7.87
C PRO A 137 18.39 -2.06 6.98
N ILE A 138 18.05 -0.89 6.44
CA ILE A 138 16.92 -0.68 5.52
C ILE A 138 17.10 -1.43 4.19
N ARG A 139 18.34 -1.59 3.72
CA ARG A 139 18.61 -2.33 2.48
C ARG A 139 18.17 -3.79 2.60
N LEU A 140 18.21 -4.35 3.82
CA LEU A 140 17.84 -5.74 4.12
C LEU A 140 16.37 -5.97 3.74
N TYR A 141 15.51 -5.10 4.28
CA TYR A 141 14.09 -5.07 3.99
C TYR A 141 13.80 -4.80 2.51
N VAL A 142 14.49 -3.82 1.91
CA VAL A 142 14.32 -3.50 0.49
C VAL A 142 14.67 -4.69 -0.41
N ASP A 143 15.73 -5.45 -0.11
CA ASP A 143 16.12 -6.63 -0.87
C ASP A 143 15.03 -7.72 -0.83
N VAL A 144 14.48 -7.98 0.37
CA VAL A 144 13.38 -8.94 0.57
C VAL A 144 12.11 -8.50 -0.15
N LEU A 145 11.71 -7.22 -0.02
CA LEU A 145 10.51 -6.67 -0.65
C LEU A 145 10.59 -6.67 -2.19
N ASN A 146 11.79 -6.51 -2.76
CA ASN A 146 11.96 -6.51 -4.20
C ASN A 146 11.68 -7.87 -4.86
N THR A 147 11.70 -8.97 -4.10
CA THR A 147 11.33 -10.30 -4.62
C THR A 147 9.88 -10.41 -5.08
N PHE A 148 9.01 -9.54 -4.57
CA PHE A 148 7.59 -9.54 -4.93
C PHE A 148 7.30 -8.80 -6.24
N HIS A 149 8.27 -7.99 -6.74
CA HIS A 149 8.10 -7.10 -7.90
C HIS A 149 6.86 -6.18 -7.80
N ASN A 150 6.56 -5.75 -6.57
CA ASN A 150 5.37 -5.00 -6.21
C ASN A 150 5.72 -3.59 -5.74
N GLU A 151 5.39 -2.60 -6.59
CA GLU A 151 5.73 -1.21 -6.34
C GLU A 151 4.87 -0.60 -5.24
N LEU A 152 3.60 -0.99 -5.13
CA LEU A 152 2.74 -0.59 -4.02
C LEU A 152 3.28 -1.03 -2.66
N LEU A 153 3.79 -2.27 -2.58
CA LEU A 153 4.36 -2.81 -1.36
C LEU A 153 5.62 -2.03 -0.96
N LEU A 154 6.51 -1.76 -1.92
CA LEU A 154 7.71 -0.97 -1.67
C LEU A 154 7.37 0.47 -1.25
N SER A 155 6.38 1.08 -1.91
CA SER A 155 5.81 2.39 -1.55
C SER A 155 5.27 2.40 -0.12
N LEU A 156 4.47 1.40 0.27
CA LEU A 156 3.93 1.27 1.62
C LEU A 156 5.03 1.18 2.67
N PHE A 157 6.08 0.39 2.41
CA PHE A 157 7.23 0.26 3.29
C PHE A 157 7.95 1.61 3.46
N TRP A 158 8.24 2.31 2.37
CA TRP A 158 8.92 3.60 2.44
C TRP A 158 8.10 4.66 3.16
N GLN A 159 6.79 4.72 2.92
CA GLN A 159 5.93 5.68 3.60
C GLN A 159 5.76 5.34 5.08
N ASN A 160 5.73 4.06 5.46
CA ASN A 160 5.82 3.65 6.87
C ASN A 160 7.12 4.12 7.49
N MET A 161 8.27 3.81 6.88
CA MET A 161 9.60 4.20 7.35
C MET A 161 9.76 5.72 7.49
N ARG A 162 9.19 6.49 6.56
CA ARG A 162 9.16 7.95 6.58
C ARG A 162 8.24 8.49 7.67
N TYR A 163 7.09 7.86 7.89
CA TYR A 163 6.18 8.29 8.93
C TYR A 163 6.79 8.11 10.33
N ILE A 164 7.54 7.02 10.52
CA ILE A 164 8.32 6.74 11.72
C ILE A 164 9.75 7.33 11.65
N SER A 165 9.95 8.39 10.85
CA SER A 165 11.20 9.01 10.34
C SER A 165 12.41 9.09 11.27
N TYR A 166 12.24 9.05 12.60
CA TYR A 166 13.38 9.15 13.51
C TYR A 166 14.11 7.84 13.76
N PHE A 167 13.54 6.69 13.39
CA PHE A 167 14.21 5.41 13.61
C PHE A 167 15.52 5.30 12.84
N TYR A 168 15.65 6.08 11.79
CA TYR A 168 16.91 6.26 11.09
C TYR A 168 18.08 6.49 12.06
N PRO A 169 19.08 5.59 12.09
CA PRO A 169 20.21 5.65 13.02
C PRO A 169 20.82 7.06 13.07
N PRO A 170 21.26 7.53 14.26
CA PRO A 170 22.20 8.63 14.35
C PRO A 170 23.38 8.39 13.39
N ARG A 171 24.01 9.46 12.91
CA ARG A 171 25.01 9.36 11.85
C ARG A 171 26.13 8.39 12.25
N ASN A 172 26.33 7.34 11.44
CA ASN A 172 27.32 6.27 11.63
C ASN A 172 27.07 5.34 12.83
N ASP A 173 25.91 5.38 13.49
CA ASP A 173 25.66 4.66 14.74
C ASP A 173 25.54 3.15 14.57
N ARG A 174 25.06 2.69 13.41
CA ARG A 174 25.10 1.26 13.06
C ARG A 174 25.33 1.04 11.56
N LYS A 175 26.42 0.35 11.22
CA LYS A 175 26.59 -0.33 9.92
C LYS A 175 26.24 -1.79 10.14
N ALA A 176 25.07 -2.22 9.65
CA ALA A 176 24.79 -3.64 9.56
C ALA A 176 25.65 -4.21 8.42
N ASN A 177 26.77 -4.85 8.78
CA ASN A 177 27.55 -5.58 7.80
C ASN A 177 26.82 -6.89 7.53
N TYR A 178 26.03 -6.92 6.47
CA TYR A 178 25.49 -8.15 5.92
C TYR A 178 25.81 -8.22 4.43
N VAL A 179 26.23 -9.39 3.97
CA VAL A 179 26.34 -9.73 2.55
C VAL A 179 24.99 -10.30 2.12
N VAL A 180 24.63 -10.18 0.84
CA VAL A 180 23.42 -10.85 0.31
C VAL A 180 23.44 -12.35 0.62
N GLU A 181 24.63 -12.96 0.73
CA GLU A 181 24.84 -14.33 1.20
C GLU A 181 24.31 -14.60 2.63
N ASP A 182 24.35 -13.61 3.52
CA ASP A 182 23.85 -13.74 4.89
C ASP A 182 22.32 -13.80 4.94
N LEU A 183 21.64 -13.20 3.95
CA LEU A 183 20.18 -13.28 3.77
C LEU A 183 19.71 -14.66 3.26
N LEU A 184 20.62 -15.54 2.85
CA LEU A 184 20.28 -16.81 2.21
C LEU A 184 19.92 -17.91 3.20
N SER A 185 20.51 -17.86 4.39
CA SER A 185 20.03 -18.66 5.50
C SER A 185 18.87 -17.92 6.17
N ALA A 186 17.70 -18.59 6.27
CA ALA A 186 16.56 -17.99 6.97
C ALA A 186 16.87 -17.71 8.43
N GLU A 187 17.71 -18.53 9.05
CA GLU A 187 18.16 -18.33 10.42
C GLU A 187 19.00 -17.06 10.55
N ASN A 188 19.98 -16.85 9.67
CA ASN A 188 20.79 -15.63 9.67
C ASN A 188 19.97 -14.39 9.31
N ALA A 189 19.08 -14.50 8.32
CA ALA A 189 18.20 -13.40 7.92
C ALA A 189 17.26 -12.99 9.08
N ASN A 190 16.66 -13.95 9.77
CA ASN A 190 15.79 -13.70 10.92
C ASN A 190 16.57 -13.11 12.09
N ARG A 191 17.77 -13.64 12.39
CA ARG A 191 18.65 -13.06 13.41
C ARG A 191 19.01 -11.60 13.09
N LEU A 192 19.39 -11.30 11.84
CA LEU A 192 19.68 -9.93 11.40
C LEU A 192 18.46 -9.02 11.49
N LYS A 193 17.26 -9.55 11.19
CA LYS A 193 16.00 -8.83 11.36
C LYS A 193 15.74 -8.52 12.82
N GLU A 194 15.79 -9.51 13.71
CA GLU A 194 15.58 -9.35 15.16
C GLU A 194 16.55 -8.33 15.76
N GLU A 195 17.83 -8.44 15.40
CA GLU A 195 18.86 -7.48 15.80
C GLU A 195 18.54 -6.06 15.32
N THR A 196 18.02 -5.92 14.09
CA THR A 196 17.64 -4.64 13.49
C THR A 196 16.41 -4.06 14.19
N ASP A 197 15.39 -4.88 14.43
CA ASP A 197 14.14 -4.49 15.07
C ASP A 197 14.35 -4.06 16.52
N ALA A 198 15.17 -4.80 17.27
CA ALA A 198 15.54 -4.44 18.64
C ALA A 198 16.24 -3.07 18.72
N TYR A 199 17.09 -2.76 17.73
CA TYR A 199 17.75 -1.46 17.64
C TYR A 199 16.77 -0.32 17.38
N TYR A 200 15.86 -0.49 16.42
CA TYR A 200 14.84 0.52 16.16
C TYR A 200 13.84 0.66 17.31
N TYR A 201 13.53 -0.43 18.02
CA TYR A 201 12.71 -0.39 19.22
C TYR A 201 13.36 0.39 20.36
N ASN A 202 14.68 0.30 20.54
CA ASN A 202 15.37 1.13 21.54
C ASN A 202 15.32 2.63 21.18
N ILE A 203 15.44 2.97 19.90
CA ILE A 203 15.26 4.36 19.44
C ILE A 203 13.82 4.83 19.71
N TYR A 204 12.82 3.99 19.45
CA TYR A 204 11.42 4.25 19.80
C TYR A 204 11.22 4.59 21.27
N LEU A 205 11.78 3.79 22.18
CA LEU A 205 11.67 4.06 23.60
C LEU A 205 12.27 5.42 23.97
N GLY A 206 13.46 5.73 23.45
CA GLY A 206 14.11 7.02 23.70
C GLY A 206 13.32 8.22 23.16
N ILE A 207 12.67 8.09 22.00
CA ILE A 207 11.80 9.15 21.46
C ILE A 207 10.57 9.33 22.32
N MET A 208 9.91 8.23 22.72
CA MET A 208 8.70 8.32 23.54
C MET A 208 9.00 8.96 24.90
N GLU A 209 10.10 8.58 25.55
CA GLU A 209 10.57 9.23 26.77
C GLU A 209 10.88 10.72 26.53
N PHE A 210 11.57 11.05 25.44
CA PHE A 210 11.87 12.44 25.09
C PHE A 210 10.62 13.28 24.85
N ILE A 211 9.61 12.75 24.16
CA ILE A 211 8.31 13.42 23.99
C ILE A 211 7.66 13.65 25.34
N ASP A 212 7.54 12.59 26.15
CA ASP A 212 6.81 12.65 27.41
C ASP A 212 7.46 13.65 28.40
N LEU A 213 8.79 13.79 28.38
CA LEU A 213 9.53 14.78 29.18
C LEU A 213 9.38 16.24 28.69
N ASN A 214 9.01 16.46 27.43
CA ASN A 214 9.00 17.79 26.81
C ASN A 214 7.59 18.27 26.43
N ARG A 215 6.57 17.41 26.43
CA ARG A 215 5.24 17.73 25.90
C ARG A 215 4.59 18.94 26.56
N GLU A 216 4.74 19.06 27.88
CA GLU A 216 4.20 20.18 28.67
C GLU A 216 4.95 21.48 28.40
N THR A 217 6.28 21.41 28.28
CA THR A 217 7.15 22.56 28.00
C THR A 217 6.81 23.24 26.68
N TYR A 218 6.37 22.47 25.68
CA TYR A 218 5.99 22.98 24.35
C TYR A 218 4.47 23.10 24.13
N HIS A 219 3.65 22.92 25.18
CA HIS A 219 2.18 23.07 25.13
C HIS A 219 1.48 22.24 24.04
N LEU A 220 1.91 20.99 23.83
CA LEU A 220 1.41 20.11 22.76
C LEU A 220 0.34 19.11 23.25
N GLU A 221 -0.28 19.34 24.41
CA GLU A 221 -1.16 18.35 25.04
C GLU A 221 -2.47 18.15 24.27
N HIS A 222 -3.00 19.24 23.73
CA HIS A 222 -4.31 19.32 23.08
C HIS A 222 -4.26 19.34 21.56
N GLU A 223 -3.06 19.26 20.99
CA GLU A 223 -2.87 19.28 19.55
C GLU A 223 -3.37 17.99 18.88
N THR A 224 -4.00 18.16 17.72
CA THR A 224 -4.55 17.02 16.97
C THR A 224 -3.44 16.12 16.48
N GLN A 225 -3.58 14.81 16.71
CA GLN A 225 -2.64 13.84 16.19
C GLN A 225 -2.72 13.78 14.66
N ILE A 226 -1.56 13.82 14.02
CA ILE A 226 -1.37 13.57 12.60
C ILE A 226 -1.35 12.05 12.43
N PRO A 227 -2.29 11.45 11.68
CA PRO A 227 -2.33 10.01 11.46
C PRO A 227 -1.36 9.55 10.36
N PHE A 228 -1.09 8.24 10.33
CA PHE A 228 -0.44 7.61 9.18
C PHE A 228 -1.37 7.67 7.96
N ILE A 229 -0.84 8.12 6.82
CA ILE A 229 -1.56 8.16 5.54
C ILE A 229 -0.74 7.43 4.48
N TRP A 230 -1.36 6.48 3.77
CA TRP A 230 -0.72 5.80 2.65
C TRP A 230 -1.17 6.41 1.32
N THR A 231 -0.28 7.20 0.74
CA THR A 231 -0.54 7.93 -0.50
C THR A 231 -0.28 7.06 -1.71
N ILE A 232 -1.30 6.85 -2.54
CA ILE A 232 -1.17 6.11 -3.81
C ILE A 232 -0.96 7.09 -4.96
N TYR A 233 0.25 7.12 -5.52
CA TYR A 233 0.59 8.04 -6.59
C TYR A 233 0.09 7.56 -7.95
N ARG A 234 -0.79 8.35 -8.57
CA ARG A 234 -1.36 8.07 -9.90
C ARG A 234 -1.02 9.19 -10.88
N LYS A 235 -0.62 8.82 -12.10
CA LYS A 235 -0.28 9.79 -13.17
C LYS A 235 -1.41 10.77 -13.46
N ARG A 236 -2.68 10.31 -13.40
CA ARG A 236 -3.89 11.10 -13.67
C ARG A 236 -4.99 10.75 -12.64
N PRO A 237 -5.83 11.72 -12.23
CA PRO A 237 -7.05 11.45 -11.47
C PRO A 237 -7.97 10.48 -12.22
N GLN A 238 -8.45 9.43 -11.56
CA GLN A 238 -9.24 8.34 -12.17
C GLN A 238 -10.73 8.37 -11.77
N VAL A 239 -11.26 9.55 -11.42
CA VAL A 239 -12.60 9.73 -10.84
C VAL A 239 -13.69 8.98 -11.61
N ARG A 240 -13.64 8.97 -12.95
CA ARG A 240 -14.63 8.27 -13.78
C ARG A 240 -14.64 6.76 -13.56
N TYR A 241 -13.48 6.16 -13.31
CA TYR A 241 -13.35 4.72 -13.11
C TYR A 241 -13.65 4.32 -11.67
N THR A 242 -13.28 5.15 -10.69
CA THR A 242 -13.74 4.97 -9.31
C THR A 242 -15.27 4.94 -9.28
N LEU A 243 -15.93 5.89 -9.95
CA LEU A 243 -17.39 5.89 -10.06
C LEU A 243 -17.92 4.67 -10.83
N ALA A 244 -17.23 4.22 -11.90
CA ALA A 244 -17.60 3.02 -12.62
C ALA A 244 -17.59 1.78 -11.71
N SER A 245 -16.51 1.57 -10.93
CA SER A 245 -16.42 0.51 -9.93
C SER A 245 -17.53 0.60 -8.87
N THR A 246 -17.87 1.80 -8.42
CA THR A 246 -18.99 2.01 -7.48
C THR A 246 -20.32 1.57 -8.08
N ILE A 247 -20.61 1.97 -9.31
CA ILE A 247 -21.86 1.61 -10.00
C ILE A 247 -21.92 0.10 -10.26
N ILE A 248 -20.82 -0.52 -10.70
CA ILE A 248 -20.75 -1.98 -10.90
C ILE A 248 -21.01 -2.71 -9.58
N ARG A 249 -20.42 -2.24 -8.48
CA ARG A 249 -20.69 -2.80 -7.15
C ARG A 249 -22.17 -2.68 -6.78
N GLU A 250 -22.82 -1.55 -7.05
CA GLU A 250 -24.27 -1.37 -6.81
C GLU A 250 -25.13 -2.29 -7.70
N ILE A 251 -24.71 -2.55 -8.95
CA ILE A 251 -25.35 -3.54 -9.83
C ILE A 251 -25.22 -4.95 -9.25
N LEU A 252 -24.02 -5.33 -8.80
CA LEU A 252 -23.77 -6.65 -8.19
C LEU A 252 -24.53 -6.85 -6.88
N TRP A 253 -24.82 -5.78 -6.13
CA TRP A 253 -25.70 -5.81 -4.96
C TRP A 253 -27.19 -5.77 -5.30
N ASP A 254 -27.57 -5.79 -6.58
CA ASP A 254 -28.95 -5.63 -7.10
C ASP A 254 -29.63 -4.31 -6.70
N VAL A 255 -28.85 -3.26 -6.40
CA VAL A 255 -29.38 -1.89 -6.27
C VAL A 255 -29.85 -1.38 -7.63
N TYR A 256 -29.14 -1.76 -8.70
CA TYR A 256 -29.56 -1.57 -10.08
C TYR A 256 -29.57 -2.93 -10.82
N PRO A 257 -30.67 -3.70 -10.73
CA PRO A 257 -30.76 -5.02 -11.33
C PRO A 257 -30.53 -5.00 -12.84
N VAL A 258 -30.00 -6.09 -13.40
CA VAL A 258 -29.86 -6.24 -14.85
C VAL A 258 -31.21 -6.06 -15.54
N GLY A 259 -31.26 -5.23 -16.58
CA GLY A 259 -32.49 -4.88 -17.28
C GLY A 259 -33.18 -3.61 -16.75
N SER A 260 -32.81 -3.11 -15.57
CA SER A 260 -33.28 -1.83 -15.03
C SER A 260 -32.57 -0.63 -15.69
N TYR A 261 -32.99 0.58 -15.34
CA TYR A 261 -32.37 1.82 -15.81
C TYR A 261 -31.63 2.52 -14.67
N LEU A 262 -30.45 3.04 -14.97
CA LEU A 262 -29.73 3.94 -14.07
C LEU A 262 -30.47 5.28 -13.93
N PRO A 263 -30.28 6.02 -12.82
CA PRO A 263 -30.84 7.35 -12.66
C PRO A 263 -30.39 8.31 -13.77
N SER A 264 -31.16 9.37 -14.02
CA SER A 264 -30.77 10.43 -14.97
C SER A 264 -29.43 11.07 -14.59
N LEU A 265 -28.68 11.58 -15.58
CA LEU A 265 -27.37 12.23 -15.35
C LEU A 265 -27.35 13.26 -14.20
N PRO A 266 -28.34 14.17 -14.06
CA PRO A 266 -28.35 15.13 -12.95
C PRO A 266 -28.50 14.46 -11.58
N LYS A 267 -29.40 13.48 -11.47
CA LYS A 267 -29.59 12.71 -10.23
C LYS A 267 -28.35 11.91 -9.84
N MET A 268 -27.63 11.36 -10.82
CA MET A 268 -26.35 10.69 -10.55
C MET A 268 -25.28 11.69 -10.09
N ALA A 269 -25.18 12.85 -10.73
CA ALA A 269 -24.23 13.90 -10.35
C ALA A 269 -24.44 14.35 -8.90
N GLU A 270 -25.71 14.52 -8.51
CA GLU A 270 -26.11 14.81 -7.13
C GLU A 270 -25.78 13.66 -6.17
N ARG A 271 -26.25 12.43 -6.46
CA ARG A 271 -26.07 11.26 -5.60
C ARG A 271 -24.61 10.91 -5.32
N TYR A 272 -23.75 11.00 -6.33
CA TYR A 272 -22.34 10.63 -6.21
C TYR A 272 -21.43 11.84 -5.96
N HIS A 273 -21.98 13.04 -5.80
CA HIS A 273 -21.24 14.28 -5.59
C HIS A 273 -20.13 14.52 -6.63
N VAL A 274 -20.45 14.31 -7.90
CA VAL A 274 -19.53 14.53 -9.04
C VAL A 274 -20.14 15.46 -10.07
N SER A 275 -19.29 16.05 -10.92
CA SER A 275 -19.77 16.87 -12.04
C SER A 275 -20.49 16.03 -13.11
N LEU A 276 -21.43 16.65 -13.83
CA LEU A 276 -22.15 16.04 -14.95
C LEU A 276 -21.21 15.45 -16.03
N ILE A 277 -20.08 16.11 -16.29
CA ILE A 277 -19.09 15.63 -17.26
C ILE A 277 -18.43 14.32 -16.78
N THR A 278 -18.22 14.17 -15.47
CA THR A 278 -17.70 12.92 -14.87
C THR A 278 -18.71 11.80 -15.02
N VAL A 279 -19.99 12.05 -14.73
CA VAL A 279 -21.05 11.04 -14.92
C VAL A 279 -21.09 10.56 -16.36
N ARG A 280 -21.11 11.48 -17.34
CA ARG A 280 -21.10 11.13 -18.78
C ARG A 280 -19.89 10.24 -19.13
N ARG A 281 -18.69 10.66 -18.73
CA ARG A 281 -17.46 9.89 -18.95
C ARG A 281 -17.48 8.51 -18.27
N THR A 282 -18.14 8.39 -17.12
CA THR A 282 -18.31 7.09 -16.45
C THR A 282 -19.27 6.20 -17.20
N LEU A 283 -20.39 6.73 -17.69
CA LEU A 283 -21.31 5.95 -18.52
C LEU A 283 -20.67 5.50 -19.83
N ASP A 284 -19.79 6.33 -20.43
CA ASP A 284 -19.00 5.91 -21.61
C ASP A 284 -18.11 4.69 -21.29
N VAL A 285 -17.48 4.69 -20.10
CA VAL A 285 -16.70 3.54 -19.62
C VAL A 285 -17.60 2.32 -19.44
N LEU A 286 -18.70 2.44 -18.70
CA LEU A 286 -19.63 1.32 -18.46
C LEU A 286 -20.23 0.75 -19.75
N ASN A 287 -20.61 1.62 -20.70
CA ASN A 287 -21.07 1.20 -22.02
C ASN A 287 -19.97 0.43 -22.77
N SER A 288 -18.73 0.91 -22.73
CA SER A 288 -17.62 0.23 -23.40
C SER A 288 -17.27 -1.14 -22.77
N LEU A 289 -17.61 -1.34 -21.50
CA LEU A 289 -17.42 -2.60 -20.77
C LEU A 289 -18.61 -3.57 -20.90
N GLY A 290 -19.67 -3.21 -21.64
CA GLY A 290 -20.86 -4.04 -21.79
C GLY A 290 -21.80 -4.04 -20.58
N VAL A 291 -21.50 -3.23 -19.56
CA VAL A 291 -22.25 -3.13 -18.30
C VAL A 291 -23.51 -2.28 -18.45
N THR A 292 -23.55 -1.39 -19.43
CA THR A 292 -24.71 -0.56 -19.69
C THR A 292 -24.92 -0.34 -21.18
N ARG A 293 -26.14 0.05 -21.55
CA ARG A 293 -26.46 0.54 -22.90
C ARG A 293 -27.30 1.79 -22.83
N THR A 294 -26.83 2.84 -23.50
CA THR A 294 -27.53 4.14 -23.50
C THR A 294 -28.42 4.26 -24.73
N TYR A 295 -29.70 4.55 -24.50
CA TYR A 295 -30.70 4.77 -25.54
C TYR A 295 -31.12 6.24 -25.54
N MET A 296 -30.99 6.90 -26.69
CA MET A 296 -31.31 8.32 -26.85
C MET A 296 -32.76 8.60 -26.42
N GLY A 297 -32.95 9.55 -25.50
CA GLY A 297 -34.26 9.97 -24.99
C GLY A 297 -34.93 9.03 -23.99
N ILE A 298 -34.40 7.82 -23.76
CA ILE A 298 -34.99 6.83 -22.84
C ILE A 298 -34.17 6.70 -21.56
N GLY A 299 -32.84 6.67 -21.67
CA GLY A 299 -31.94 6.55 -20.53
C GLY A 299 -30.89 5.45 -20.71
N THR A 300 -30.15 5.17 -19.65
CA THR A 300 -29.07 4.17 -19.64
C THR A 300 -29.54 2.91 -18.94
N LYS A 301 -29.69 1.82 -19.70
CA LYS A 301 -30.12 0.51 -19.21
C LYS A 301 -28.91 -0.27 -18.68
N VAL A 302 -29.06 -0.98 -17.58
CA VAL A 302 -28.06 -1.93 -17.07
C VAL A 302 -28.13 -3.20 -17.91
N CYS A 303 -26.99 -3.56 -18.49
CA CYS A 303 -26.81 -4.72 -19.34
C CYS A 303 -25.58 -5.53 -18.86
N LEU A 304 -25.44 -6.77 -19.32
CA LEU A 304 -24.20 -7.54 -19.21
C LEU A 304 -23.95 -8.19 -20.58
N GLU A 305 -23.82 -7.31 -21.59
CA GLU A 305 -23.61 -7.72 -22.97
C GLU A 305 -22.15 -8.13 -23.18
N SER A 306 -21.93 -9.13 -24.04
CA SER A 306 -20.58 -9.63 -24.31
C SER A 306 -19.71 -8.57 -24.96
N VAL A 307 -18.48 -8.43 -24.46
CA VAL A 307 -17.48 -7.49 -24.96
C VAL A 307 -16.17 -8.20 -25.25
N ASP A 308 -15.42 -7.63 -26.18
CA ASP A 308 -14.06 -8.06 -26.46
C ASP A 308 -13.14 -7.74 -25.27
N ILE A 309 -12.37 -8.75 -24.86
CA ILE A 309 -11.42 -8.68 -23.73
C ILE A 309 -10.28 -7.69 -24.05
N ASP A 310 -10.03 -7.40 -25.33
CA ASP A 310 -9.02 -6.43 -25.79
C ASP A 310 -9.18 -5.03 -25.17
N ILE A 311 -10.37 -4.70 -24.64
CA ILE A 311 -10.58 -3.46 -23.86
C ILE A 311 -9.60 -3.33 -22.68
N MET A 312 -9.15 -4.46 -22.11
CA MET A 312 -8.18 -4.49 -21.00
C MET A 312 -6.77 -4.05 -21.42
N GLY A 313 -6.48 -4.02 -22.73
CA GLY A 313 -5.21 -3.53 -23.27
C GLY A 313 -5.05 -2.01 -23.24
N ARG A 314 -6.12 -1.24 -22.98
CA ARG A 314 -6.05 0.23 -22.93
C ARG A 314 -5.05 0.67 -21.84
N PRO A 315 -4.14 1.63 -22.11
CA PRO A 315 -3.08 2.01 -21.16
C PRO A 315 -3.59 2.39 -19.77
N GLU A 316 -4.74 3.07 -19.71
CA GLU A 316 -5.36 3.50 -18.46
C GLU A 316 -5.96 2.33 -17.67
N ILE A 317 -6.52 1.32 -18.35
CA ILE A 317 -7.05 0.11 -17.70
C ILE A 317 -5.88 -0.79 -17.25
N ARG A 318 -4.85 -0.94 -18.08
CA ARG A 318 -3.65 -1.73 -17.77
C ARG A 318 -2.97 -1.27 -16.49
N GLU A 319 -2.83 0.04 -16.29
CA GLU A 319 -2.21 0.58 -15.06
C GLU A 319 -3.06 0.27 -13.81
N ASN A 320 -4.39 0.36 -13.92
CA ASN A 320 -5.26 0.08 -12.79
C ASN A 320 -5.36 -1.43 -12.49
N LEU A 321 -5.32 -2.28 -13.52
CA LEU A 321 -5.22 -3.72 -13.34
C LEU A 321 -3.87 -4.11 -12.70
N ARG A 322 -2.77 -3.44 -13.05
CA ARG A 322 -1.48 -3.60 -12.35
C ARG A 322 -1.64 -3.28 -10.86
N LEU A 323 -2.22 -2.13 -10.53
CA LEU A 323 -2.47 -1.71 -9.15
C LEU A 323 -3.39 -2.69 -8.41
N HIS A 324 -4.42 -3.23 -9.08
CA HIS A 324 -5.29 -4.27 -8.54
C HIS A 324 -4.50 -5.54 -8.20
N GLY A 325 -3.69 -6.05 -9.14
CA GLY A 325 -2.87 -7.24 -8.91
C GLY A 325 -1.85 -7.06 -7.79
N GLU A 326 -1.18 -5.89 -7.73
CA GLU A 326 -0.27 -5.55 -6.64
C GLU A 326 -1.00 -5.44 -5.29
N ALA A 327 -2.20 -4.86 -5.24
CA ALA A 327 -3.01 -4.81 -4.02
C ALA A 327 -3.49 -6.20 -3.58
N MET A 328 -3.90 -7.05 -4.53
CA MET A 328 -4.29 -8.44 -4.26
C MET A 328 -3.12 -9.27 -3.72
N GLN A 329 -1.89 -9.03 -4.19
CA GLN A 329 -0.70 -9.68 -3.66
C GLN A 329 -0.40 -9.25 -2.23
N ILE A 330 -0.51 -7.95 -1.90
CA ILE A 330 -0.39 -7.48 -0.52
C ILE A 330 -1.46 -8.14 0.34
N LEU A 331 -2.71 -8.17 -0.12
CA LEU A 331 -3.81 -8.79 0.61
C LEU A 331 -3.56 -10.28 0.86
N ALA A 332 -3.10 -11.04 -0.14
CA ALA A 332 -2.79 -12.46 0.02
C ALA A 332 -1.73 -12.71 1.11
N LEU A 333 -0.77 -11.80 1.26
CA LEU A 333 0.28 -11.90 2.26
C LEU A 333 -0.19 -11.52 3.67
N THR A 334 -1.16 -10.61 3.81
CA THR A 334 -1.45 -9.96 5.11
C THR A 334 -2.85 -10.28 5.65
N VAL A 335 -3.78 -10.76 4.81
CA VAL A 335 -5.20 -10.89 5.16
C VAL A 335 -5.44 -11.78 6.37
N ARG A 336 -4.69 -12.88 6.54
CA ARG A 336 -4.87 -13.78 7.69
C ARG A 336 -4.66 -13.05 9.01
N ASN A 337 -3.49 -12.46 9.19
CA ASN A 337 -3.09 -11.83 10.46
C ASN A 337 -4.02 -10.66 10.82
N VAL A 338 -4.32 -9.81 9.84
CA VAL A 338 -5.15 -8.62 10.09
C VAL A 338 -6.62 -8.99 10.29
N THR A 339 -7.15 -9.99 9.57
CA THR A 339 -8.52 -10.46 9.79
C THR A 339 -8.67 -11.07 11.18
N HIS A 340 -7.72 -11.92 11.59
CA HIS A 340 -7.70 -12.52 12.91
C HIS A 340 -7.71 -11.45 14.01
N TYR A 341 -6.75 -10.54 13.94
CA TYR A 341 -6.60 -9.42 14.89
C TYR A 341 -7.84 -8.51 14.96
N THR A 342 -8.45 -8.22 13.80
CA THR A 342 -9.68 -7.44 13.75
C THR A 342 -10.84 -8.20 14.39
N LEU A 343 -11.01 -9.49 14.09
CA LEU A 343 -12.08 -10.28 14.68
C LEU A 343 -11.94 -10.35 16.20
N GLU A 344 -10.75 -10.65 16.72
CA GLU A 344 -10.50 -10.77 18.17
C GLU A 344 -10.87 -9.51 18.96
N SER A 345 -10.73 -8.33 18.35
CA SER A 345 -10.97 -7.04 19.02
C SER A 345 -12.41 -6.52 18.90
N VAL A 346 -13.21 -7.01 17.94
CA VAL A 346 -14.58 -6.51 17.75
C VAL A 346 -15.60 -7.08 18.73
N LYS A 347 -16.60 -6.26 19.03
CA LYS A 347 -17.77 -6.65 19.83
C LYS A 347 -18.63 -7.68 19.08
N ARG A 348 -19.38 -8.48 19.86
CA ARG A 348 -20.24 -9.56 19.34
C ARG A 348 -21.31 -9.05 18.36
N GLU A 349 -21.81 -7.84 18.56
CA GLU A 349 -22.81 -7.21 17.68
C GLU A 349 -22.25 -7.04 16.26
N ARG A 350 -21.03 -6.51 16.14
CA ARG A 350 -20.38 -6.29 14.83
C ARG A 350 -20.02 -7.62 14.15
N ARG A 351 -19.67 -8.67 14.91
CA ARG A 351 -19.50 -10.03 14.37
C ARG A 351 -20.81 -10.58 13.80
N LYS A 352 -21.95 -10.36 14.47
CA LYS A 352 -23.28 -10.77 13.98
C LYS A 352 -23.67 -10.04 12.70
N GLU A 353 -23.37 -8.74 12.60
CA GLU A 353 -23.62 -7.96 11.38
C GLU A 353 -22.75 -8.43 10.20
N LEU A 354 -21.48 -8.78 10.46
CA LEU A 354 -20.61 -9.40 9.46
C LEU A 354 -21.21 -10.74 8.98
N LEU A 355 -21.66 -11.59 9.91
CA LEU A 355 -22.30 -12.87 9.57
C LEU A 355 -23.57 -12.67 8.73
N GLN A 356 -24.42 -11.71 9.08
CA GLN A 356 -25.60 -11.38 8.28
C GLN A 356 -25.23 -10.90 6.87
N THR A 357 -24.18 -10.09 6.75
CA THR A 357 -23.69 -9.60 5.46
C THR A 357 -23.14 -10.74 4.60
N ILE A 358 -22.42 -11.69 5.20
CA ILE A 358 -21.89 -12.88 4.50
C ILE A 358 -23.01 -13.76 3.97
N ARG A 359 -24.08 -13.97 4.75
CA ARG A 359 -25.26 -14.74 4.32
C ARG A 359 -25.93 -14.18 3.06
N MET A 360 -25.94 -12.85 2.92
CA MET A 360 -26.49 -12.19 1.74
C MET A 360 -25.69 -12.45 0.46
N LEU A 361 -24.48 -13.04 0.55
CA LEU A 361 -23.62 -13.31 -0.60
C LEU A 361 -23.96 -14.62 -1.33
N HIS A 362 -24.69 -15.55 -0.70
CA HIS A 362 -25.06 -16.84 -1.31
C HIS A 362 -25.72 -16.66 -2.69
N ASP A 363 -26.64 -15.71 -2.80
CA ASP A 363 -27.41 -15.50 -4.03
C ASP A 363 -26.67 -14.65 -5.09
N LYS A 364 -25.44 -14.20 -4.81
CA LYS A 364 -24.73 -13.20 -5.64
C LYS A 364 -23.64 -13.81 -6.53
N ASN A 365 -23.14 -15.01 -6.20
CA ASN A 365 -22.09 -15.75 -6.91
C ASN A 365 -20.97 -14.87 -7.49
N ASN A 366 -20.44 -13.95 -6.69
CA ASN A 366 -19.43 -12.99 -7.13
C ASN A 366 -18.32 -12.83 -6.07
N SER A 367 -17.11 -13.27 -6.41
CA SER A 367 -16.02 -13.33 -5.46
C SER A 367 -15.46 -11.99 -5.03
N ILE A 368 -15.57 -10.96 -5.87
CA ILE A 368 -15.08 -9.63 -5.53
C ILE A 368 -15.98 -8.94 -4.49
N LEU A 369 -17.27 -9.27 -4.44
CA LEU A 369 -18.15 -8.85 -3.35
C LEU A 369 -17.70 -9.41 -2.00
N CYS A 370 -17.32 -10.69 -1.95
CA CYS A 370 -16.80 -11.31 -0.73
C CYS A 370 -15.59 -10.53 -0.21
N ILE A 371 -14.62 -10.24 -1.09
CA ILE A 371 -13.42 -9.49 -0.71
C ILE A 371 -13.79 -8.07 -0.24
N ASP A 372 -14.72 -7.38 -0.89
CA ASP A 372 -15.15 -6.04 -0.46
C ASP A 372 -15.82 -6.03 0.90
N VAL A 373 -16.64 -7.05 1.21
CA VAL A 373 -17.27 -7.20 2.54
C VAL A 373 -16.19 -7.32 3.61
N LEU A 374 -15.18 -8.17 3.40
CA LEU A 374 -14.07 -8.31 4.33
C LEU A 374 -13.27 -7.00 4.47
N LEU A 375 -12.88 -6.39 3.34
CA LEU A 375 -12.07 -5.18 3.37
C LEU A 375 -12.83 -4.01 4.02
N ASN A 376 -14.13 -3.89 3.78
CA ASN A 376 -14.99 -2.92 4.43
C ASN A 376 -15.05 -3.14 5.95
N PHE A 377 -15.18 -4.40 6.38
CA PHE A 377 -15.15 -4.78 7.79
C PHE A 377 -13.82 -4.40 8.43
N ILE A 378 -12.68 -4.80 7.85
CA ILE A 378 -11.36 -4.46 8.38
C ILE A 378 -11.13 -2.94 8.41
N SER A 379 -11.45 -2.23 7.33
CA SER A 379 -11.25 -0.78 7.25
C SER A 379 -12.11 0.02 8.24
N SER A 380 -13.20 -0.56 8.73
CA SER A 380 -14.12 0.11 9.68
C SER A 380 -13.83 -0.30 11.12
N GLU A 381 -13.52 -1.57 11.35
CA GLU A 381 -13.54 -2.17 12.69
C GLU A 381 -12.17 -2.48 13.27
N CYS A 382 -11.11 -2.54 12.44
CA CYS A 382 -9.77 -2.83 12.94
C CYS A 382 -9.36 -1.77 13.98
N PRO A 383 -8.86 -2.15 15.17
CA PRO A 383 -8.55 -1.18 16.22
C PRO A 383 -7.36 -0.28 15.84
N SER A 384 -6.44 -0.77 15.01
CA SER A 384 -5.31 -0.03 14.49
C SER A 384 -5.71 0.96 13.39
N ALA A 385 -5.41 2.25 13.58
CA ALA A 385 -5.73 3.30 12.62
C ALA A 385 -4.92 3.17 11.32
N SER A 386 -3.64 2.81 11.43
CA SER A 386 -2.76 2.58 10.29
C SER A 386 -3.21 1.38 9.46
N LEU A 387 -3.67 0.29 10.09
CA LEU A 387 -4.23 -0.85 9.36
C LEU A 387 -5.57 -0.49 8.69
N ARG A 388 -6.44 0.31 9.34
CA ARG A 388 -7.65 0.84 8.69
C ARG A 388 -7.32 1.65 7.45
N GLU A 389 -6.32 2.53 7.51
CA GLU A 389 -5.83 3.29 6.34
C GLU A 389 -5.33 2.35 5.24
N ILE A 390 -4.45 1.39 5.56
CA ILE A 390 -3.90 0.45 4.58
C ILE A 390 -5.01 -0.35 3.91
N TYR A 391 -5.93 -0.94 4.68
CA TYR A 391 -7.01 -1.75 4.15
C TYR A 391 -8.08 -0.93 3.42
N GLY A 392 -8.29 0.32 3.84
CA GLY A 392 -9.10 1.29 3.09
C GLY A 392 -8.53 1.54 1.70
N LYS A 393 -7.22 1.78 1.59
CA LYS A 393 -6.54 1.93 0.29
C LYS A 393 -6.52 0.64 -0.53
N LEU A 394 -6.29 -0.51 0.10
CA LEU A 394 -6.39 -1.80 -0.59
C LEU A 394 -7.80 -2.00 -1.15
N ARG A 395 -8.85 -1.65 -0.40
CA ARG A 395 -10.23 -1.70 -0.88
C ARG A 395 -10.46 -0.84 -2.12
N GLU A 396 -9.97 0.40 -2.12
CA GLU A 396 -10.06 1.29 -3.28
C GLU A 396 -9.39 0.70 -4.54
N LEU A 397 -8.28 -0.01 -4.36
CA LEU A 397 -7.51 -0.63 -5.46
C LEU A 397 -8.13 -1.95 -5.92
N VAL A 398 -8.63 -2.75 -4.96
CA VAL A 398 -9.31 -4.02 -5.21
C VAL A 398 -10.66 -3.79 -5.88
N ALA A 399 -11.31 -2.62 -5.72
CA ALA A 399 -12.54 -2.25 -6.43
C ALA A 399 -12.43 -2.30 -7.97
N TRP A 400 -11.24 -2.35 -8.55
CA TRP A 400 -11.05 -2.63 -9.96
C TRP A 400 -11.38 -4.07 -10.36
N GLY A 401 -11.36 -4.99 -9.39
CA GLY A 401 -11.87 -6.35 -9.53
C GLY A 401 -13.34 -6.37 -9.95
N TYR A 402 -14.13 -5.34 -9.64
CA TYR A 402 -15.51 -5.21 -10.13
C TYR A 402 -15.57 -5.06 -11.65
N ILE A 403 -14.74 -4.19 -12.21
CA ILE A 403 -14.63 -4.01 -13.66
C ILE A 403 -14.13 -5.30 -14.30
N PHE A 404 -13.15 -5.96 -13.69
CA PHE A 404 -12.65 -7.23 -14.19
C PHE A 404 -13.71 -8.34 -14.18
N SER A 405 -14.40 -8.53 -13.04
CA SER A 405 -15.47 -9.52 -12.89
C SER A 405 -16.62 -9.24 -13.88
N ALA A 406 -17.01 -7.97 -14.08
CA ALA A 406 -18.02 -7.60 -15.07
C ALA A 406 -17.62 -7.99 -16.50
N VAL A 407 -16.37 -7.72 -16.91
CA VAL A 407 -15.88 -8.10 -18.24
C VAL A 407 -15.80 -9.62 -18.39
N LEU A 408 -15.39 -10.34 -17.34
CA LEU A 408 -15.37 -11.82 -17.36
C LEU A 408 -16.77 -12.41 -17.52
N MET A 409 -17.75 -11.89 -16.77
CA MET A 409 -19.15 -12.31 -16.89
C MET A 409 -19.70 -12.02 -18.28
N ALA A 410 -19.43 -10.82 -18.82
CA ALA A 410 -19.78 -10.46 -20.19
C ALA A 410 -19.12 -11.40 -21.22
N ALA A 411 -17.89 -11.83 -21.00
CA ALA A 411 -17.18 -12.80 -21.85
C ALA A 411 -17.66 -14.26 -21.66
N GLY A 412 -18.70 -14.51 -20.84
CA GLY A 412 -19.24 -15.85 -20.58
C GLY A 412 -18.35 -16.72 -19.69
N GLN A 413 -17.35 -16.13 -19.01
CA GLN A 413 -16.50 -16.83 -18.06
C GLN A 413 -17.15 -16.79 -16.67
N MET A 414 -17.84 -17.86 -16.29
CA MET A 414 -18.41 -17.99 -14.94
C MET A 414 -17.32 -18.17 -13.89
N GLU A 415 -17.43 -17.46 -12.77
CA GLU A 415 -16.63 -17.70 -11.57
C GLU A 415 -17.06 -19.02 -10.90
N ALA A 416 -16.12 -19.67 -10.22
CA ALA A 416 -16.41 -20.87 -9.44
C ALA A 416 -17.39 -20.55 -8.30
N ASN A 417 -18.34 -21.47 -8.07
CA ASN A 417 -19.32 -21.33 -6.99
C ASN A 417 -18.60 -21.08 -5.65
N SER A 418 -18.97 -19.98 -4.99
CA SER A 418 -18.40 -19.58 -3.70
C SER A 418 -19.24 -20.06 -2.50
N ASP A 419 -20.35 -20.79 -2.71
CA ASP A 419 -21.25 -21.26 -1.66
C ASP A 419 -20.56 -22.10 -0.58
N ASP A 420 -19.71 -23.05 -0.96
CA ASP A 420 -18.97 -23.88 0.01
C ASP A 420 -18.10 -23.01 0.93
N LEU A 421 -17.40 -22.03 0.35
CA LEU A 421 -16.58 -21.10 1.09
C LEU A 421 -17.42 -20.23 2.03
N ILE A 422 -18.55 -19.71 1.54
CA ILE A 422 -19.49 -18.90 2.33
C ILE A 422 -20.00 -19.72 3.52
N CYS A 423 -20.46 -20.96 3.29
CA CYS A 423 -20.87 -21.88 4.36
C CYS A 423 -19.79 -22.08 5.42
N ARG A 424 -18.54 -22.30 5.00
CA ARG A 424 -17.40 -22.48 5.93
C ARG A 424 -17.06 -21.21 6.69
N MET A 425 -17.19 -20.04 6.06
CA MET A 425 -17.02 -18.74 6.71
C MET A 425 -18.12 -18.50 7.76
N GLU A 426 -19.36 -18.87 7.46
CA GLU A 426 -20.46 -18.78 8.41
C GLU A 426 -20.24 -19.67 9.62
N ASP A 427 -19.88 -20.94 9.40
CA ASP A 427 -19.60 -21.90 10.48
C ASP A 427 -18.46 -21.40 11.38
N ALA A 428 -17.38 -20.89 10.79
CA ALA A 428 -16.27 -20.32 11.55
C ALA A 428 -16.67 -19.10 12.40
N LEU A 429 -17.55 -18.22 11.90
CA LEU A 429 -18.08 -17.10 12.69
C LEU A 429 -19.06 -17.54 13.78
N GLN A 430 -19.87 -18.57 13.51
CA GLN A 430 -20.83 -19.10 14.48
C GLN A 430 -20.15 -19.82 15.64
N THR A 431 -19.06 -20.52 15.36
CA THR A 431 -18.23 -21.24 16.35
C THR A 431 -17.19 -20.34 17.03
N ASP A 432 -17.19 -19.05 16.72
CA ASP A 432 -16.27 -18.04 17.25
C ASP A 432 -14.78 -18.34 16.96
N ASN A 433 -14.51 -19.07 15.87
CA ASN A 433 -13.17 -19.49 15.49
C ASN A 433 -12.54 -18.50 14.50
N SER A 434 -11.98 -17.42 15.04
CA SER A 434 -11.30 -16.37 14.26
C SER A 434 -10.15 -16.89 13.42
N GLU A 435 -9.39 -17.88 13.91
CA GLU A 435 -8.23 -18.42 13.21
C GLU A 435 -8.63 -19.17 11.95
N VAL A 436 -9.64 -20.04 12.05
CA VAL A 436 -10.19 -20.75 10.89
C VAL A 436 -10.78 -19.75 9.89
N PHE A 437 -11.56 -18.78 10.35
CA PHE A 437 -12.13 -17.76 9.48
C PHE A 437 -11.04 -16.99 8.71
N ALA A 438 -9.99 -16.55 9.40
CA ALA A 438 -8.87 -15.85 8.79
C ALA A 438 -8.10 -16.73 7.79
N GLY A 439 -7.93 -18.02 8.09
CA GLY A 439 -7.29 -18.98 7.18
C GLY A 439 -8.09 -19.22 5.91
N LEU A 440 -9.44 -19.28 6.00
CA LEU A 440 -10.32 -19.38 4.82
C LEU A 440 -10.14 -18.18 3.88
N TRP A 441 -10.06 -16.97 4.43
CA TRP A 441 -9.82 -15.76 3.64
C TRP A 441 -8.45 -15.76 2.97
N GLN A 442 -7.41 -16.23 3.64
CA GLN A 442 -6.09 -16.34 3.03
C GLN A 442 -6.12 -17.24 1.80
N LEU A 443 -6.63 -18.46 1.94
CA LEU A 443 -6.73 -19.42 0.83
C LEU A 443 -7.54 -18.85 -0.33
N PHE A 444 -8.69 -18.22 -0.02
CA PHE A 444 -9.55 -17.63 -1.03
C PHE A 444 -8.87 -16.49 -1.80
N VAL A 445 -8.20 -15.56 -1.11
CA VAL A 445 -7.49 -14.45 -1.76
C VAL A 445 -6.32 -14.98 -2.60
N GLU A 446 -5.58 -15.96 -2.11
CA GLU A 446 -4.49 -16.61 -2.86
C GLU A 446 -4.99 -17.29 -4.14
N GLU A 447 -6.10 -18.02 -4.08
CA GLU A 447 -6.73 -18.64 -5.25
C GLU A 447 -7.15 -17.59 -6.30
N ARG A 448 -7.75 -16.49 -5.86
CA ARG A 448 -8.18 -15.39 -6.75
C ARG A 448 -6.98 -14.66 -7.36
N LEU A 449 -5.93 -14.41 -6.59
CA LEU A 449 -4.68 -13.85 -7.10
C LEU A 449 -4.04 -14.77 -8.16
N ASN A 450 -3.96 -16.07 -7.90
CA ASN A 450 -3.43 -17.05 -8.84
C ASN A 450 -4.26 -17.11 -10.14
N SER A 451 -5.59 -17.04 -10.04
CA SER A 451 -6.48 -16.95 -11.20
C SER A 451 -6.23 -15.67 -12.01
N PHE A 452 -6.06 -14.54 -11.34
CA PHE A 452 -5.73 -13.26 -11.97
C PHE A 452 -4.41 -13.34 -12.75
N TYR A 453 -3.34 -13.88 -12.14
CA TYR A 453 -2.05 -14.03 -12.82
C TYR A 453 -2.08 -14.99 -14.00
N LYS A 454 -2.87 -16.07 -13.95
CA LYS A 454 -3.05 -16.98 -15.09
C LYS A 454 -3.71 -16.29 -16.28
N LYS A 455 -4.68 -15.41 -16.02
CA LYS A 455 -5.40 -14.66 -17.07
C LYS A 455 -4.61 -13.48 -17.62
N PHE A 456 -3.71 -12.91 -16.82
CA PHE A 456 -2.85 -11.80 -17.24
C PHE A 456 -1.36 -12.08 -16.99
N PRO A 457 -0.75 -12.97 -17.79
CA PRO A 457 0.63 -13.42 -17.59
C PRO A 457 1.68 -12.33 -17.85
N LEU A 458 1.32 -11.24 -18.55
CA LEU A 458 2.19 -10.07 -18.76
C LEU A 458 2.68 -9.44 -17.44
N TRP A 459 2.06 -9.76 -16.31
CA TRP A 459 2.51 -9.32 -14.98
C TRP A 459 3.40 -10.31 -14.24
N ASN A 460 3.50 -11.57 -14.69
CA ASN A 460 4.45 -12.58 -14.19
C ASN A 460 5.79 -12.55 -14.93
N ALA A 461 5.90 -11.85 -16.06
CA ALA A 461 7.14 -11.80 -16.83
C ALA A 461 8.19 -10.94 -16.12
N GLN A 462 9.12 -11.62 -15.45
CA GLN A 462 10.40 -11.11 -14.93
C GLN A 462 11.30 -10.45 -16.01
N GLY A 463 10.85 -10.31 -17.26
CA GLY A 463 11.70 -10.00 -18.42
C GLY A 463 11.62 -8.59 -19.01
N ASP A 464 10.47 -7.89 -18.95
CA ASP A 464 10.27 -6.71 -19.82
C ASP A 464 10.35 -5.34 -19.12
N ARG A 465 10.78 -5.28 -17.85
CA ARG A 465 10.94 -3.99 -17.14
C ARG A 465 12.30 -3.33 -17.32
N PHE A 466 13.23 -3.95 -18.06
CA PHE A 466 14.52 -3.38 -18.41
C PHE A 466 14.71 -3.37 -19.93
N SER A 467 14.17 -2.36 -20.59
CA SER A 467 14.78 -1.82 -21.79
C SER A 467 14.70 -0.28 -21.70
N PRO A 468 15.79 0.42 -22.06
CA PRO A 468 16.00 1.84 -21.74
C PRO A 468 14.96 2.79 -22.34
#